data_AF-A0A7Y0Z4P8-F1
#
_entry.id   AF-A0A7Y0Z4P8-F1
#
_cell.length_a   1.000
_cell.length_b   1.000
_cell.length_c   1.000
_cell.angle_alpha   90.00
_cell.angle_beta   90.00
_cell.angle_gamma   90.00
#
_symmetry.space_group_name_H-M   'P 1'
#
loop_
_entity.id
_entity.type
_entity.pdbx_description
1 polymer ?
#
loop_
_entity_poly.entity_id
_entity_poly.type
_entity_poly.pdbx_seq_one_letter_code
_entity_poly.pdbx_strand_id
1 'polypeptide(L)'
;MRDMNPLQALIMQLAADGISAGDLRKAVMQACPNLCDAKYQSTLFGLQEADSLMGQEVGGEWCFTAIDKAAPGYPHPEYSAEFAEKILAASCGEFVEISADDLLAQLDEMLAKARAKNPNTGT
;
A
#
# COMPACT_ATOMS: atom_id res chain seq x y z
N MET A 1 25.11 -10.93 -0.39
CA MET A 1 23.90 -11.08 0.45
C MET A 1 23.75 -9.77 1.22
N ARG A 2 22.62 -9.06 1.11
CA ARG A 2 22.38 -7.89 1.98
C ARG A 2 22.29 -8.40 3.41
N ASP A 3 22.87 -7.67 4.36
CA ASP A 3 22.72 -7.98 5.78
C ASP A 3 21.23 -7.87 6.14
N MET A 4 20.55 -9.02 6.19
CA MET A 4 19.15 -9.09 6.60
C MET A 4 19.08 -8.90 8.10
N ASN A 5 18.16 -8.04 8.54
CA ASN A 5 17.88 -7.96 9.97
C ASN A 5 17.19 -9.26 10.45
N PRO A 6 17.19 -9.55 11.76
CA PRO A 6 16.63 -10.79 12.29
C PRO A 6 15.14 -11.01 11.93
N LEU A 7 14.34 -9.94 11.88
CA LEU A 7 12.93 -10.01 11.52
C LEU A 7 12.74 -10.36 10.03
N GLN A 8 13.56 -9.78 9.15
CA GLN A 8 13.57 -10.11 7.73
C GLN A 8 13.94 -11.57 7.50
N ALA A 9 14.99 -12.04 8.16
CA ALA A 9 15.43 -13.43 8.08
C ALA A 9 14.33 -14.39 8.56
N LEU A 10 13.65 -14.08 9.67
CA LEU A 10 12.53 -14.87 10.18
C LEU A 10 11.36 -14.93 9.18
N ILE A 11 10.95 -13.78 8.63
CA ILE A 11 9.85 -13.72 7.65
C ILE A 11 10.20 -14.56 6.41
N MET A 12 11.42 -14.42 5.90
CA MET A 12 11.89 -15.17 4.73
C MET A 12 11.93 -16.67 4.99
N GLN A 13 12.36 -17.09 6.19
CA GLN A 13 12.37 -18.50 6.57
C GLN A 13 10.95 -19.07 6.67
N LEU A 14 10.01 -18.34 7.26
CA LEU A 14 8.61 -18.78 7.38
C LEU A 14 7.90 -18.84 6.02
N ALA A 15 8.29 -17.99 5.08
CA ALA A 15 7.71 -17.92 3.75
C ALA A 15 8.41 -18.81 2.71
N ALA A 16 9.39 -19.63 3.09
CA ALA A 16 10.19 -20.44 2.16
C ALA A 16 9.35 -21.31 1.23
N ASP A 17 8.30 -21.95 1.77
CA ASP A 17 7.39 -22.82 1.02
C ASP A 17 6.00 -22.20 0.79
N GLY A 18 5.87 -20.90 1.07
CA GLY A 18 4.59 -20.20 1.08
C GLY A 18 3.85 -20.33 2.41
N ILE A 19 3.25 -19.22 2.86
CA ILE A 19 2.51 -19.15 4.12
C ILE A 19 1.37 -18.14 4.01
N SER A 20 0.23 -18.42 4.64
CA SER A 20 -0.87 -17.45 4.69
C SER A 20 -0.48 -16.19 5.46
N ALA A 21 -1.07 -15.05 5.11
CA ALA A 21 -0.82 -13.79 5.80
C ALA A 21 -1.20 -13.87 7.29
N GLY A 22 -2.28 -14.59 7.60
CA GLY A 22 -2.74 -14.82 8.97
C GLY A 22 -1.74 -15.62 9.79
N ASP A 23 -1.27 -16.75 9.25
CA ASP A 23 -0.33 -17.63 9.94
C ASP A 23 1.06 -17.01 10.06
N LEU A 24 1.51 -16.30 9.02
CA LEU A 24 2.78 -15.56 9.07
C LEU A 24 2.75 -14.52 10.19
N ARG A 25 1.68 -13.70 10.23
CA ARG A 25 1.54 -12.68 11.28
C ARG A 25 1.53 -13.34 12.66
N LYS A 26 0.77 -14.41 12.84
CA LYS A 26 0.69 -15.13 14.11
C LYS A 26 2.06 -15.67 14.54
N ALA A 27 2.78 -16.34 13.64
CA ALA A 27 4.09 -16.91 13.92
C ALA A 27 5.13 -15.82 14.25
N VAL A 28 5.14 -14.72 13.50
CA VAL A 28 6.05 -13.60 13.75
C VAL A 28 5.75 -12.91 15.07
N MET A 29 4.48 -12.66 15.39
CA MET A 29 4.10 -12.04 16.67
C MET A 29 4.38 -12.95 17.87
N GLN A 30 4.29 -14.28 17.70
CA GLN A 30 4.70 -15.23 18.73
C GLN A 30 6.22 -15.22 18.98
N ALA A 31 7.01 -15.13 17.91
CA ALA A 31 8.47 -15.07 17.99
C ALA A 31 8.98 -13.69 18.45
N CYS A 32 8.23 -12.62 18.18
CA CYS A 32 8.56 -11.23 18.52
C CYS A 32 7.36 -10.53 19.19
N PRO A 33 7.06 -10.81 20.48
CA PRO A 33 5.86 -10.31 21.15
C PRO A 33 5.77 -8.78 21.28
N ASN A 34 6.91 -8.10 21.23
CA ASN A 34 7.00 -6.64 21.34
C ASN A 34 7.03 -5.94 19.98
N LEU A 35 6.85 -6.68 18.88
CA LEU A 35 6.84 -6.10 17.54
C LEU A 35 5.55 -5.32 17.31
N CYS A 36 5.65 -4.06 16.90
CA CYS A 36 4.48 -3.29 16.50
C CYS A 36 4.06 -3.61 15.06
N ASP A 37 2.77 -3.50 14.79
CA ASP A 37 2.19 -3.76 13.47
C ASP A 37 2.83 -2.92 12.37
N ALA A 38 3.10 -1.63 12.64
CA ALA A 38 3.74 -0.75 11.66
C ALA A 38 5.13 -1.26 11.25
N LYS A 39 5.90 -1.81 12.20
CA LYS A 39 7.23 -2.36 11.91
C LYS A 39 7.14 -3.69 11.16
N TYR A 40 6.17 -4.53 11.50
CA TYR A 40 5.88 -5.75 10.75
C TYR A 40 5.53 -5.44 9.29
N GLN A 41 4.56 -4.55 9.06
CA GLN A 41 4.08 -4.18 7.72
C GLN A 41 5.16 -3.51 6.88
N SER A 42 5.90 -2.55 7.45
CA SER A 42 7.02 -1.91 6.74
C SER A 42 8.14 -2.90 6.40
N THR A 43 8.33 -3.94 7.21
CA THR A 43 9.33 -4.97 6.93
C THR A 43 8.87 -5.88 5.78
N LEU A 44 7.59 -6.27 5.74
CA LEU A 44 7.02 -7.00 4.62
C LEU A 44 7.17 -6.20 3.31
N PHE A 45 6.75 -4.94 3.34
CA PHE A 45 6.83 -4.07 2.16
C PHE A 45 8.26 -3.93 1.65
N GLY A 46 9.23 -3.67 2.55
CA GLY A 46 10.64 -3.57 2.16
C GLY A 46 11.23 -4.87 1.58
N LEU A 47 10.71 -6.04 1.98
CA LEU A 47 11.10 -7.33 1.38
C LEU A 47 10.50 -7.53 -0.01
N GLN A 48 9.29 -7.03 -0.25
CA GLN A 48 8.64 -7.06 -1.56
C GLN A 48 9.31 -6.08 -2.53
N GLU A 49 9.62 -4.85 -2.09
CA GLU A 49 10.39 -3.88 -2.89
C GLU A 49 11.80 -4.40 -3.23
N ALA A 50 12.41 -5.16 -2.32
CA ALA A 50 13.68 -5.81 -2.56
C ALA A 50 13.60 -7.00 -3.54
N ASP A 51 12.39 -7.36 -3.99
CA ASP A 51 12.12 -8.51 -4.84
C ASP A 51 12.62 -9.82 -4.21
N SER A 52 12.48 -9.91 -2.88
CA SER A 52 12.82 -11.07 -2.05
C SER A 52 11.58 -11.82 -1.56
N LEU A 53 10.42 -11.17 -1.53
CA LEU A 53 9.17 -11.74 -1.04
C LEU A 53 8.05 -11.41 -2.02
N MET A 54 7.22 -12.39 -2.36
CA MET A 54 6.05 -12.21 -3.20
C MET A 54 4.79 -12.34 -2.33
N GLY A 55 3.84 -11.41 -2.49
CA GLY A 55 2.50 -11.55 -1.95
C GLY A 55 1.53 -11.85 -3.09
N GLN A 56 0.72 -12.88 -2.96
CA GLN A 56 -0.25 -13.28 -3.98
C GLN A 56 -1.50 -13.88 -3.35
N GLU A 57 -2.61 -13.81 -4.06
CA GLU A 57 -3.85 -14.49 -3.68
C GLU A 57 -3.84 -15.93 -4.20
N VAL A 58 -3.99 -16.92 -3.31
CA VAL A 58 -4.09 -18.35 -3.62
C VAL A 58 -5.38 -18.88 -3.01
N GLY A 59 -6.32 -19.30 -3.84
CA GLY A 59 -7.57 -19.91 -3.37
C GLY A 59 -8.44 -18.99 -2.49
N GLY A 60 -8.37 -17.66 -2.69
CA GLY A 60 -9.10 -16.67 -1.88
C GLY A 60 -8.38 -16.21 -0.61
N GLU A 61 -7.16 -16.69 -0.36
CA GLU A 61 -6.35 -16.29 0.78
C GLU A 61 -5.07 -15.58 0.30
N TRP A 62 -4.68 -14.52 1.01
CA TRP A 62 -3.42 -13.84 0.74
C TRP A 62 -2.26 -14.63 1.34
N CYS A 63 -1.29 -15.01 0.50
CA CYS A 63 -0.12 -15.80 0.88
C CYS A 63 1.17 -15.06 0.53
N PHE A 64 2.20 -15.28 1.36
CA PHE A 64 3.54 -14.79 1.13
C PHE A 64 4.49 -15.94 0.82
N THR A 65 5.29 -15.80 -0.23
CA THR A 65 6.30 -16.80 -0.63
C THR A 65 7.63 -16.12 -0.85
N ALA A 66 8.71 -16.68 -0.29
CA ALA A 66 10.06 -16.22 -0.51
C ALA A 66 10.45 -16.42 -1.98
N ILE A 67 11.03 -15.40 -2.57
CA ILE A 67 11.50 -15.43 -3.95
C ILE A 67 12.90 -16.04 -3.98
N ASP A 68 13.02 -17.21 -4.63
CA ASP A 68 14.30 -17.72 -5.11
C ASP A 68 14.40 -17.49 -6.62
N LYS A 69 15.20 -16.51 -7.02
CA LYS A 69 15.42 -16.17 -8.43
C LYS A 69 16.19 -17.24 -9.20
N ALA A 70 16.84 -18.17 -8.50
CA ALA A 70 17.50 -19.32 -9.12
C ALA A 70 16.53 -20.49 -9.33
N ALA A 71 15.33 -20.45 -8.74
CA ALA A 71 14.35 -21.52 -8.89
C ALA A 71 13.73 -21.51 -10.30
N PRO A 72 13.58 -22.69 -10.94
CA PRO A 72 13.04 -22.80 -12.30
C PRO A 72 11.55 -22.41 -12.40
N GLY A 73 10.85 -22.34 -11.26
CA GLY A 73 9.44 -21.95 -11.16
C GLY A 73 9.21 -20.48 -10.82
N TYR A 74 10.26 -19.64 -10.81
CA TYR A 74 10.10 -18.22 -10.50
C TYR A 74 9.15 -17.56 -11.52
N PRO A 75 7.95 -17.10 -11.11
CA PRO A 75 7.05 -16.45 -12.03
C PRO A 75 7.64 -15.07 -12.37
N HIS A 76 8.18 -14.93 -13.58
CA HIS A 76 8.41 -13.61 -14.13
C HIS A 76 7.05 -12.90 -14.27
N PRO A 77 6.97 -11.59 -13.97
CA PRO A 77 5.75 -10.84 -14.19
C PRO A 77 5.26 -11.06 -15.62
N GLU A 78 4.00 -11.47 -15.79
CA GLU A 78 3.38 -11.65 -17.11
C GLU A 78 3.18 -10.32 -17.84
N TYR A 79 3.44 -9.20 -17.17
CA TYR A 79 3.30 -7.84 -17.68
C TYR A 79 4.65 -7.15 -17.84
N SER A 80 4.78 -6.31 -18.87
CA SER A 80 5.98 -5.51 -19.10
C SER A 80 6.13 -4.40 -18.04
N ALA A 81 7.36 -3.99 -17.76
CA ALA A 81 7.65 -2.86 -16.87
C ALA A 81 6.94 -1.58 -17.35
N GLU A 82 6.91 -1.35 -18.66
CA GLU A 82 6.22 -0.22 -19.29
C GLU A 82 4.71 -0.23 -19.03
N PHE A 83 4.10 -1.40 -18.89
CA PHE A 83 2.67 -1.52 -18.56
C PHE A 83 2.42 -1.18 -17.08
N ALA A 84 3.28 -1.65 -16.17
CA ALA A 84 3.20 -1.30 -14.76
C ALA A 84 3.35 0.22 -14.53
N GLU A 85 4.28 0.86 -15.24
CA GLU A 85 4.47 2.31 -15.19
C GLU A 85 3.24 3.09 -15.63
N LYS A 86 2.52 2.63 -16.67
CA LYS A 86 1.28 3.29 -17.12
C LYS A 86 0.18 3.25 -16.06
N ILE A 87 0.08 2.18 -15.28
CA ILE A 87 -0.88 2.07 -14.18
C ILE A 87 -0.50 3.06 -13.06
N LEU A 88 0.77 3.09 -12.66
CA LEU A 88 1.27 3.97 -11.60
C LEU A 88 1.19 5.46 -11.99
N ALA A 89 1.52 5.79 -13.23
CA ALA A 89 1.45 7.16 -13.76
C ALA A 89 0.01 7.68 -13.83
N ALA A 90 -0.99 6.81 -14.10
CA ALA A 90 -2.39 7.21 -14.14
C ALA A 90 -2.92 7.65 -12.77
N SER A 91 -2.36 7.15 -11.66
CA SER A 91 -2.70 7.59 -10.30
C SER A 91 -2.00 8.88 -9.84
N CYS A 92 -0.96 9.31 -10.56
CA CYS A 92 -0.21 10.54 -10.30
C CYS A 92 -0.64 11.66 -11.27
N GLY A 93 -1.94 11.90 -11.40
CA GLY A 93 -2.42 13.09 -12.11
C GLY A 93 -1.76 14.36 -11.57
N GLU A 94 -1.60 15.39 -12.40
CA GLU A 94 -1.03 16.67 -11.99
C GLU A 94 -1.64 17.13 -10.66
N PHE A 95 -0.77 17.45 -9.70
CA PHE A 95 -1.20 18.12 -8.49
C PHE A 95 -1.72 19.50 -8.88
N VAL A 96 -3.04 19.61 -9.01
CA VAL A 96 -3.69 20.91 -9.19
C VAL A 96 -3.78 21.54 -7.81
N GLU A 97 -2.89 22.49 -7.55
CA GLU A 97 -2.97 23.32 -6.35
C GLU A 97 -4.29 24.09 -6.38
N ILE A 98 -5.18 23.76 -5.45
CA ILE A 98 -6.45 24.47 -5.30
C ILE A 98 -6.18 25.71 -4.47
N SER A 99 -6.35 26.89 -5.08
CA SER A 99 -6.28 28.17 -4.38
C SER A 99 -7.37 28.24 -3.30
N ALA A 100 -6.97 28.42 -2.04
CA ALA A 100 -7.90 28.61 -0.94
C ALA A 100 -8.75 29.88 -1.13
N ASP A 101 -8.18 30.92 -1.72
CA ASP A 101 -8.88 32.18 -2.00
C ASP A 101 -9.99 32.00 -3.03
N ASP A 102 -9.78 31.15 -4.04
CA ASP A 102 -10.79 30.86 -5.06
C ASP A 102 -11.98 30.08 -4.47
N LEU A 103 -11.71 29.17 -3.52
CA LEU A 103 -12.75 28.45 -2.79
C LEU A 103 -13.54 29.38 -1.87
N LEU A 104 -12.87 30.32 -1.20
CA LEU A 104 -13.52 31.33 -0.36
C LEU A 104 -14.39 32.27 -1.18
N ALA A 105 -13.91 32.73 -2.34
CA ALA A 105 -14.68 33.56 -3.25
C ALA A 105 -15.95 32.85 -3.78
N GLN A 106 -15.83 31.56 -4.13
CA GLN A 106 -16.99 30.75 -4.53
C GLN A 106 -17.99 30.57 -3.38
N LEU A 107 -17.51 30.37 -2.16
CA LEU A 107 -18.37 30.27 -0.98
C LEU A 107 -19.12 31.58 -0.71
N ASP A 108 -18.44 32.72 -0.81
CA ASP A 108 -19.06 34.04 -0.63
C ASP A 108 -20.13 34.31 -1.70
N GLU A 109 -19.89 33.91 -2.95
CA GLU A 109 -20.88 34.04 -4.02
C GLU A 109 -22.11 33.15 -3.75
N MET A 110 -21.90 31.93 -3.28
CA MET A 110 -22.99 31.02 -2.89
C MET A 110 -23.81 31.58 -1.72
N LEU A 111 -23.14 32.16 -0.71
CA LEU A 111 -23.79 32.80 0.44
C LEU A 111 -24.57 34.05 0.02
N ALA A 112 -24.01 34.87 -0.87
CA ALA A 112 -24.68 36.04 -1.42
C ALA A 112 -25.95 35.64 -2.20
N LYS A 113 -25.86 34.60 -3.05
CA LYS A 113 -27.02 34.06 -3.77
C LYS A 113 -28.08 33.50 -2.82
N ALA A 114 -27.68 32.80 -1.76
CA ALA A 114 -28.60 32.26 -0.77
C ALA A 114 -29.33 33.37 0.01
N ARG A 115 -28.62 34.43 0.39
CA ARG A 115 -29.18 35.62 1.06
C ARG A 115 -30.11 36.40 0.14
N ALA A 116 -29.74 36.60 -1.13
CA ALA A 116 -30.59 37.26 -2.12
C ALA A 116 -31.87 36.46 -2.43
N LYS A 117 -31.85 35.12 -2.29
CA LYS A 117 -33.01 34.25 -2.48
C LYS A 117 -34.00 34.28 -1.30
N ASN A 118 -33.57 34.70 -0.11
CA ASN A 118 -34.44 34.90 1.07
C ASN A 118 -34.43 36.37 1.53
N PRO A 119 -35.09 37.30 0.80
CA PRO A 119 -35.14 38.71 1.20
C PRO A 119 -36.08 38.99 2.39
N ASN A 120 -36.58 37.98 3.13
CA ASN A 120 -37.54 38.24 4.21
C ASN A 120 -37.57 37.15 5.31
N THR A 121 -36.85 37.40 6.40
CA THR A 121 -37.37 37.17 7.76
C THR A 121 -36.96 38.37 8.62
N GLY A 122 -37.49 39.54 8.26
CA GLY A 122 -37.69 40.61 9.22
C GLY A 122 -39.00 40.34 9.96
N THR A 123 -38.88 39.97 11.23
CA THR A 123 -39.81 40.35 12.30
C THR A 123 -38.97 40.73 13.50
#